data_AF-A0A8T4CJV4-F1
#
_entry.id   AF-A0A8T4CJV4-F1
#
_cell.length_a   1.000
_cell.length_b   1.000
_cell.length_c   1.000
_cell.angle_alpha   90.00
_cell.angle_beta   90.00
_cell.angle_gamma   90.00
#
_symmetry.space_group_name_H-M   'P 1'
#
loop_
_entity.id
_entity.type
_entity.pdbx_description
1 polymer ?
#
loop_
_entity_poly.entity_id
_entity_poly.type
_entity_poly.pdbx_seq_one_letter_code
_entity_poly.pdbx_strand_id
1 'polypeptide(L)'
;MEKAYFGKAVDVVKFFNSKRRNIKVLNYGACTGCLGLLNRIQRLNDSELRNELILVMGPDANVASVEQDAEGKKVILCGYCAAPTFYNELQGEPLLGCPPPPTVLANKIKELSGLS
;
A
#
# COMPACT_ATOMS: atom_id res chain seq x y z
N MET A 1 29.23 -12.66 -21.76
CA MET A 1 28.62 -12.62 -20.41
C MET A 1 27.15 -12.95 -20.58
N GLU A 2 26.79 -14.17 -20.18
CA GLU A 2 25.46 -14.76 -20.28
C GLU A 2 24.48 -13.92 -19.46
N LYS A 3 23.48 -13.31 -20.10
CA LYS A 3 22.43 -12.56 -19.41
C LYS A 3 21.61 -13.59 -18.63
N ALA A 4 21.77 -13.62 -17.31
CA ALA A 4 20.91 -14.39 -16.43
C ALA A 4 19.45 -14.08 -16.77
N TYR A 5 18.74 -15.11 -17.21
CA TYR A 5 17.34 -15.03 -17.59
C TYR A 5 16.54 -14.74 -16.32
N PHE A 6 16.30 -13.46 -16.01
CA PHE A 6 15.30 -13.04 -15.02
C PHE A 6 13.91 -13.35 -15.59
N GLY A 7 13.59 -14.64 -15.69
CA GLY A 7 12.27 -15.10 -16.09
C GLY A 7 11.24 -14.50 -15.16
N LYS A 8 10.54 -13.46 -15.64
CA LYS A 8 9.34 -12.81 -15.07
C LYS A 8 9.11 -13.14 -13.58
N ALA A 9 10.00 -12.69 -12.70
CA ALA A 9 9.74 -12.76 -11.27
C ALA A 9 8.47 -11.93 -11.01
N VAL A 10 7.46 -12.54 -10.42
CA VAL A 10 6.22 -11.83 -10.09
C VAL A 10 6.57 -10.81 -9.02
N ASP A 11 6.35 -9.53 -9.34
CA ASP A 11 6.47 -8.42 -8.40
C ASP A 11 5.59 -8.71 -7.17
N VAL A 12 6.15 -8.57 -5.97
CA VAL A 12 5.46 -8.85 -4.69
C VAL A 12 4.14 -8.08 -4.56
N VAL A 13 4.06 -6.88 -5.11
CA VAL A 13 2.86 -6.04 -5.13
C VAL A 13 1.82 -6.61 -6.10
N LYS A 14 2.26 -7.04 -7.29
CA LYS A 14 1.38 -7.72 -8.25
C LYS A 14 0.83 -9.02 -7.68
N PHE A 15 1.68 -9.81 -7.02
CA PHE A 15 1.24 -11.02 -6.33
C PHE A 15 0.24 -10.70 -5.22
N PHE A 16 0.55 -9.74 -4.35
CA PHE A 16 -0.33 -9.32 -3.26
C PHE A 16 -1.69 -8.88 -3.81
N ASN A 17 -1.72 -7.95 -4.76
CA ASN A 17 -2.96 -7.44 -5.36
C ASN A 17 -3.78 -8.54 -6.05
N SER A 18 -3.14 -9.55 -6.67
CA SER A 18 -3.85 -10.69 -7.29
C SER A 18 -4.60 -11.58 -6.29
N LYS A 19 -4.26 -11.50 -5.00
CA LYS A 19 -4.87 -12.28 -3.92
C LYS A 19 -5.86 -11.47 -3.09
N ARG A 20 -6.04 -10.19 -3.41
CA ARG A 20 -6.87 -9.25 -2.65
C ARG A 20 -8.07 -8.81 -3.49
N ARG A 21 -9.19 -8.62 -2.81
CA ARG A 21 -10.42 -8.06 -3.35
C ARG A 21 -10.57 -6.61 -2.93
N ASN A 22 -10.38 -6.31 -1.64
CA ASN A 22 -10.74 -5.01 -1.06
C ASN A 22 -9.51 -4.17 -0.66
N ILE A 23 -8.30 -4.70 -0.77
CA ILE A 23 -7.06 -3.94 -0.53
C ILE A 23 -6.22 -3.95 -1.82
N LYS A 24 -5.91 -2.76 -2.33
CA LYS A 24 -4.97 -2.58 -3.45
C LYS A 24 -3.76 -1.77 -3.01
N VAL A 25 -2.57 -2.25 -3.33
CA VAL A 25 -1.31 -1.57 -3.04
C VAL A 25 -0.83 -0.86 -4.30
N LEU A 26 -0.48 0.43 -4.16
CA LEU A 26 0.18 1.22 -5.18
C LEU A 26 1.63 1.47 -4.74
N ASN A 27 2.57 0.92 -5.50
CA ASN A 27 3.99 0.98 -5.21
C ASN A 27 4.69 1.98 -6.14
N TYR A 28 5.23 3.04 -5.55
CA TYR A 28 5.95 4.12 -6.20
C TYR A 28 7.40 4.16 -5.70
N GLY A 29 8.11 3.03 -5.83
CA GLY A 29 9.52 2.92 -5.44
C GLY A 29 9.75 2.64 -3.95
N ALA A 30 8.83 1.95 -3.27
CA ALA A 30 8.99 1.62 -1.87
C ALA A 30 10.24 0.75 -1.59
N CYS A 31 10.93 1.06 -0.49
CA CYS A 31 12.04 0.24 -0.02
C CYS A 31 11.57 -1.13 0.49
N THR A 32 12.51 -2.06 0.65
CA THR A 32 12.25 -3.42 1.15
C THR A 32 11.57 -3.45 2.52
N GLY A 33 11.78 -2.43 3.36
CA GLY A 33 11.11 -2.29 4.65
C GLY A 33 9.59 -2.17 4.50
N CYS A 34 9.12 -1.22 3.69
CA CYS A 34 7.69 -1.04 3.41
C CYS A 34 7.10 -2.24 2.66
N LEU A 35 7.81 -2.78 1.66
CA LEU A 35 7.35 -3.98 0.94
C LEU A 35 7.21 -5.20 1.88
N GLY A 36 8.07 -5.32 2.89
CA GLY A 36 7.98 -6.35 3.92
C GLY A 36 6.70 -6.30 4.75
N LEU A 37 6.02 -5.15 4.82
CA LEU A 37 4.73 -5.01 5.50
C LEU A 37 3.62 -5.81 4.81
N LEU A 38 3.71 -6.02 3.49
CA LEU A 38 2.72 -6.78 2.73
C LEU A 38 2.59 -8.22 3.24
N ASN A 39 3.72 -8.85 3.58
CA ASN A 39 3.73 -10.18 4.20
C ASN A 39 3.07 -10.17 5.60
N ARG A 40 3.18 -9.07 6.34
CA ARG A 40 2.58 -8.94 7.68
C ARG A 40 1.07 -8.77 7.61
N ILE A 41 0.57 -8.03 6.62
CA ILE A 41 -0.87 -7.86 6.40
C ILE A 41 -1.47 -8.96 5.51
N GLN A 42 -0.67 -9.89 4.99
CA GLN A 42 -1.14 -11.01 4.16
C GLN A 42 -2.15 -11.90 4.89
N ARG A 43 -2.09 -11.95 6.22
CA ARG A 43 -3.00 -12.74 7.06
C ARG A 43 -4.36 -12.08 7.31
N LEU A 44 -4.52 -10.81 6.98
CA LEU A 44 -5.83 -10.16 7.09
C LEU A 44 -6.78 -10.79 6.06
N ASN A 45 -7.97 -11.21 6.48
CA ASN A 45 -9.02 -11.58 5.55
C ASN A 45 -9.65 -10.28 5.01
N ASP A 46 -9.37 -9.94 3.75
CA ASP A 46 -9.88 -8.70 3.19
C ASP A 46 -11.30 -8.82 2.63
N SER A 47 -11.85 -10.04 2.52
CA SER A 47 -13.23 -10.23 2.04
C SER A 47 -14.29 -9.70 3.00
N GLU A 48 -13.95 -9.54 4.28
CA GLU A 48 -14.84 -9.04 5.33
C GLU A 48 -14.85 -7.50 5.42
N LEU A 49 -13.93 -6.83 4.71
CA LEU A 49 -13.86 -5.37 4.67
C LEU A 49 -15.05 -4.79 3.91
N ARG A 50 -15.70 -3.77 4.48
CA ARG A 50 -16.86 -3.09 3.87
C ARG A 50 -16.42 -2.03 2.86
N ASN A 51 -15.31 -1.35 3.13
CA ASN A 51 -14.76 -0.33 2.26
C ASN A 51 -13.51 -0.85 1.54
N GLU A 52 -13.39 -0.51 0.25
CA GLU A 52 -12.15 -0.72 -0.50
C GLU A 52 -11.07 0.26 -0.04
N LEU A 53 -9.83 -0.24 0.03
CA LEU A 53 -8.67 0.47 0.54
C LEU A 53 -7.54 0.49 -0.48
N ILE A 54 -6.95 1.67 -0.65
CA ILE A 54 -5.69 1.87 -1.37
C ILE A 54 -4.58 2.09 -0.35
N LEU A 55 -3.52 1.28 -0.42
CA LEU A 55 -2.29 1.46 0.33
C LEU A 55 -1.21 2.02 -0.59
N VAL A 56 -0.87 3.30 -0.43
CA VAL A 56 0.17 3.99 -1.21
C VAL A 56 1.50 3.88 -0.48
N MET A 57 2.57 3.48 -1.19
CA MET A 57 3.91 3.37 -0.62
C MET A 57 4.97 3.87 -1.60
N GLY A 58 6.02 4.48 -1.06
CA GLY A 58 7.21 4.88 -1.82
C GLY A 58 7.33 6.38 -2.10
N PRO A 59 8.53 6.87 -2.43
CA PRO A 59 8.83 8.30 -2.57
C PRO A 59 8.26 8.94 -3.84
N ASP A 60 8.00 8.16 -4.89
CA ASP A 60 7.58 8.70 -6.19
C ASP A 60 6.04 8.81 -6.32
N ALA A 61 5.34 8.69 -5.18
CA ALA A 61 3.90 8.81 -5.13
C ALA A 61 3.49 10.24 -5.47
N ASN A 62 2.57 10.39 -6.43
CA ASN A 62 2.05 11.68 -6.87
C ASN A 62 0.53 11.66 -6.95
N VAL A 63 -0.08 12.83 -6.87
CA VAL A 63 -1.54 13.03 -6.83
C VAL A 63 -2.21 12.38 -8.05
N ALA A 64 -1.75 12.72 -9.25
CA ALA A 64 -2.38 12.28 -10.50
C ALA A 64 -2.48 10.74 -10.61
N SER A 65 -1.43 10.02 -10.23
CA SER A 65 -1.45 8.55 -10.28
C SER A 65 -2.25 7.91 -9.14
N VAL A 66 -2.28 8.54 -7.96
CA VAL A 66 -3.05 8.02 -6.81
C VAL A 66 -4.55 8.24 -7.01
N GLU A 67 -4.98 9.42 -7.47
CA GLU A 67 -6.39 9.76 -7.65
C GLU A 67 -7.12 8.85 -8.64
N GLN A 68 -6.45 8.45 -9.73
CA GLN A 68 -6.99 7.51 -10.71
C GLN A 68 -7.44 6.18 -10.10
N ASP A 69 -6.76 5.73 -9.06
CA ASP A 69 -7.05 4.47 -8.38
C ASP A 69 -7.88 4.63 -7.11
N ALA A 70 -7.93 5.84 -6.55
CA ALA A 70 -8.51 6.17 -5.25
C ALA A 70 -10.00 6.53 -5.29
N GLU A 71 -10.60 6.75 -6.46
CA GLU A 71 -12.01 7.15 -6.58
C GLU A 71 -12.95 6.20 -5.81
N GLY A 72 -13.70 6.74 -4.85
CA GLY A 72 -14.63 5.98 -3.99
C GLY A 72 -13.98 5.11 -2.92
N LYS A 73 -12.65 5.11 -2.80
CA LYS A 73 -11.88 4.24 -1.89
C LYS A 73 -11.23 5.03 -0.77
N LYS A 74 -10.92 4.35 0.33
CA LYS A 74 -10.13 4.92 1.43
C LYS A 74 -8.65 4.81 1.12
N VAL A 75 -7.89 5.87 1.30
CA VAL A 75 -6.45 5.91 0.98
C VAL A 75 -5.64 5.93 2.27
N ILE A 76 -4.66 5.03 2.38
CA ILE A 76 -3.63 5.03 3.43
C ILE A 76 -2.30 5.40 2.79
N LEU A 77 -1.67 6.45 3.30
CA LEU A 77 -0.35 6.92 2.88
C LEU A 77 0.72 6.29 3.80
N CYS A 78 1.42 5.26 3.33
CA CYS A 78 2.25 4.42 4.18
C CYS A 78 3.73 4.77 4.14
N GLY A 79 4.24 5.15 5.32
CA GLY A 79 5.63 5.49 5.57
C GLY A 79 5.96 6.94 5.26
N TYR A 80 7.10 7.41 5.78
CA TYR A 80 7.50 8.81 5.62
C TYR A 80 7.67 9.25 4.17
N CYS A 81 8.08 8.34 3.28
CA CYS A 81 8.25 8.65 1.86
C CYS A 81 6.94 9.01 1.15
N ALA A 82 5.80 8.48 1.61
CA ALA A 82 4.48 8.76 1.03
C ALA A 82 3.65 9.71 1.92
N ALA A 83 4.23 10.23 3.01
CA ALA A 83 3.52 11.12 3.92
C ALA A 83 3.06 12.39 3.18
N PRO A 84 1.88 12.92 3.50
CA PRO A 84 1.38 14.14 2.87
C PRO A 84 2.29 15.31 3.26
N THR A 85 2.70 16.08 2.27
CA THR A 85 3.50 17.28 2.42
C THR A 85 2.93 18.39 1.56
N PHE A 86 3.35 19.62 1.83
CA PHE A 86 3.03 20.77 0.96
C PHE A 86 3.46 20.55 -0.50
N TYR A 87 4.52 19.77 -0.74
CA TYR A 87 5.07 19.59 -2.09
C TYR A 87 4.39 18.47 -2.89
N ASN A 88 3.92 17.42 -2.23
CA ASN A 88 3.31 16.27 -2.92
C ASN A 88 1.78 16.28 -2.88
N GLU A 89 1.16 17.11 -2.03
CA GLU A 89 -0.28 17.34 -1.92
C GLU A 89 -1.15 16.06 -1.82
N LEU A 90 -0.54 14.93 -1.44
CA LEU A 90 -1.21 13.64 -1.38
C LEU A 90 -2.36 13.70 -0.37
N GLN A 91 -3.51 13.17 -0.78
CA GLN A 91 -4.71 13.09 0.06
C GLN A 91 -4.91 11.66 0.56
N GLY A 92 -5.17 11.52 1.86
CA GLY A 92 -5.39 10.23 2.50
C GLY A 92 -4.98 10.23 3.97
N GLU A 93 -5.13 9.07 4.60
CA GLU A 93 -4.83 8.86 6.01
C GLU A 93 -3.35 8.54 6.19
N PRO A 94 -2.54 9.42 6.80
CA PRO A 94 -1.12 9.18 6.96
C PRO A 94 -0.85 8.08 7.99
N LEU A 95 -0.01 7.12 7.61
CA LEU A 95 0.56 6.12 8.51
C LEU A 95 2.07 6.31 8.56
N LEU A 96 2.52 7.09 9.55
CA LEU A 96 3.92 7.51 9.69
C LEU A 96 4.83 6.39 10.23
N GLY A 97 6.10 6.40 9.78
CA GLY A 97 7.14 5.43 10.15
C GLY A 97 8.05 5.03 8.98
N CYS A 98 9.12 4.26 9.26
CA CYS A 98 10.05 3.77 8.23
C CYS A 98 10.64 2.38 8.55
N PRO A 99 9.95 1.28 8.19
CA PRO A 99 8.53 1.25 7.85
C PRO A 99 7.66 1.45 9.10
N PRO A 100 6.38 1.83 8.96
CA PRO A 100 5.44 1.87 10.08
C PRO A 100 5.32 0.50 10.78
N PRO A 101 5.04 0.45 12.09
CA PRO A 101 4.86 -0.81 12.79
C PRO A 101 3.71 -1.64 12.18
N PRO A 102 3.90 -2.95 11.93
CA PRO A 102 2.88 -3.76 11.25
C PRO A 102 1.53 -3.83 11.97
N THR A 103 1.54 -3.80 13.31
CA THR A 103 0.32 -3.80 14.12
C THR A 103 -0.50 -2.53 13.94
N VAL A 104 0.16 -1.38 13.80
CA VAL A 104 -0.49 -0.08 13.56
C VAL A 104 -1.10 -0.07 12.16
N LEU A 105 -0.39 -0.59 11.14
CA LEU A 105 -0.96 -0.75 9.79
C LEU A 105 -2.21 -1.64 9.81
N ALA A 106 -2.16 -2.79 10.48
CA ALA A 106 -3.30 -3.71 10.56
C ALA A 106 -4.51 -3.06 11.26
N ASN A 107 -4.28 -2.31 12.32
CA ASN A 107 -5.34 -1.60 13.02
C ASN A 107 -5.95 -0.48 12.17
N LYS A 108 -5.12 0.30 11.45
CA LYS A 108 -5.60 1.35 10.55
C LYS A 108 -6.41 0.78 9.38
N ILE A 109 -6.01 -0.37 8.84
CA ILE A 109 -6.79 -1.09 7.83
C ILE A 109 -8.17 -1.45 8.39
N LYS A 110 -8.26 -2.02 9.60
CA LYS A 110 -9.54 -2.39 10.24
C LYS A 110 -10.44 -1.17 10.48
N GLU A 111 -9.87 -0.11 11.03
CA GLU A 111 -10.55 1.16 11.30
C GLU A 111 -11.20 1.73 10.02
N LEU A 112 -10.43 1.85 8.93
CA LEU A 112 -10.93 2.49 7.71
C LEU A 112 -11.79 1.57 6.84
N SER A 113 -11.63 0.25 6.97
CA SER A 113 -12.45 -0.73 6.25
C SER A 113 -13.84 -0.94 6.85
N GLY A 114 -14.11 -0.37 8.03
CA GLY A 114 -15.37 -0.58 8.74
C GLY A 114 -15.51 -1.99 9.32
N LEU A 115 -14.38 -2.63 9.64
CA LEU A 115 -14.36 -3.92 10.33
C LEU A 115 -14.52 -3.67 11.83
N SER A 116 -15.66 -4.07 12.40
CA SER A 116 -15.98 -4.01 13.83
C SER A 116 -15.27 -5.11 14.61
#